data_AF-A0A3B8UPF3-F1
#
_entry.id   AF-A0A3B8UPF3-F1
#
_cell.length_a   1.000
_cell.length_b   1.000
_cell.length_c   1.000
_cell.angle_alpha   90.00
_cell.angle_beta   90.00
_cell.angle_gamma   90.00
#
_symmetry.space_group_name_H-M   'P 1'
#
loop_
_entity.id
_entity.type
_entity.pdbx_description
1 polymer ?
#
loop_
_entity_poly.entity_id
_entity_poly.type
_entity_poly.pdbx_seq_one_letter_code
_entity_poly.pdbx_strand_id
1 'polypeptide(L)'
;VGWKEDFNMSFISPVPSQEDAVKYLNDTCSYIRGRLYVGGHSKGGNLAIYSAINCNKRVKKKIKCVYNNDGPGFDISVIKSEEYQSMLPYIRSIVPENSIVGMLLEHDDDYIIVKSSQTGIMQHDAMSWQVSGPDMVTVRRLSAQSRRLNRAFSSWISSVDNEKRCEFVETLFGLISSCGVKNLSDISVDRFKSTREVIKQYANLDKDSRTLLRSMLLSLTDQIGKARLEK
;
A
#
# COMPACT_ATOMS: atom_id res chain seq x y z
N VAL A 1 7.89 -16.80 5.23
CA VAL A 1 6.70 -16.72 6.12
C VAL A 1 5.88 -15.47 5.83
N GLY A 2 6.46 -14.29 5.54
CA GLY A 2 5.69 -13.06 5.25
C GLY A 2 4.95 -12.96 3.91
N TRP A 3 5.42 -13.62 2.84
CA TRP A 3 4.87 -13.41 1.48
C TRP A 3 3.44 -13.94 1.28
N LYS A 4 3.11 -15.10 1.87
CA LYS A 4 1.75 -15.68 1.86
C LYS A 4 0.77 -14.90 2.75
N GLU A 5 1.27 -13.98 3.55
CA GLU A 5 0.46 -13.17 4.46
C GLU A 5 0.11 -11.81 3.83
N ASP A 6 1.06 -11.22 3.10
CA ASP A 6 0.85 -10.04 2.24
C ASP A 6 -0.24 -10.34 1.17
N PHE A 7 -0.30 -11.59 0.70
CA PHE A 7 -1.35 -12.20 -0.15
C PHE A 7 -2.76 -12.06 0.44
N ASN A 8 -2.96 -12.41 1.71
CA ASN A 8 -4.31 -12.44 2.27
C ASN A 8 -4.83 -11.03 2.55
N MET A 9 -3.97 -10.04 2.88
CA MET A 9 -4.45 -8.77 3.47
C MET A 9 -5.25 -7.92 2.49
N SER A 10 -5.02 -8.22 1.21
CA SER A 10 -5.61 -7.50 0.11
C SER A 10 -7.05 -7.97 -0.21
N PHE A 11 -7.41 -9.23 0.13
CA PHE A 11 -8.67 -9.83 -0.36
C PHE A 11 -9.31 -10.91 0.53
N ILE A 12 -8.58 -11.50 1.48
CA ILE A 12 -9.12 -12.43 2.48
C ILE A 12 -9.01 -11.75 3.82
N SER A 13 -10.14 -11.37 4.39
CA SER A 13 -10.20 -10.74 5.68
C SER A 13 -10.95 -11.67 6.65
N PRO A 14 -10.36 -12.07 7.79
CA PRO A 14 -9.03 -11.72 8.28
C PRO A 14 -7.87 -12.51 7.65
N VAL A 15 -6.68 -11.92 7.70
CA VAL A 15 -5.40 -12.65 7.65
C VAL A 15 -4.79 -12.85 9.04
N PRO A 16 -3.85 -13.79 9.24
CA PRO A 16 -3.18 -13.97 10.52
C PRO A 16 -2.58 -12.67 11.11
N SER A 17 -1.73 -11.94 10.37
CA SER A 17 -1.23 -10.62 10.82
C SER A 17 -2.31 -9.58 11.14
N GLN A 18 -3.48 -9.65 10.50
CA GLN A 18 -4.63 -8.79 10.82
C GLN A 18 -5.26 -9.19 12.16
N GLU A 19 -5.42 -10.49 12.43
CA GLU A 19 -5.85 -11.00 13.74
C GLU A 19 -4.83 -10.68 14.84
N ASP A 20 -3.54 -10.87 14.55
CA ASP A 20 -2.45 -10.53 15.46
C ASP A 20 -2.41 -9.04 15.75
N ALA A 21 -2.66 -8.18 14.76
CA ALA A 21 -2.77 -6.74 14.97
C ALA A 21 -3.96 -6.37 15.86
N VAL A 22 -5.12 -7.01 15.67
CA VAL A 22 -6.29 -6.85 16.56
C VAL A 22 -5.94 -7.27 17.99
N LYS A 23 -5.31 -8.43 18.15
CA LYS A 23 -4.89 -8.97 19.44
C LYS A 23 -3.89 -8.03 20.12
N TYR A 24 -2.84 -7.60 19.41
CA TYR A 24 -1.83 -6.69 19.91
C TYR A 24 -2.44 -5.36 20.38
N LEU A 25 -3.33 -4.77 19.57
CA LEU A 25 -4.00 -3.52 19.90
C LEU A 25 -4.88 -3.67 21.16
N ASN A 26 -5.64 -4.77 21.25
CA ASN A 26 -6.48 -5.04 22.41
C ASN A 26 -5.67 -5.27 23.69
N ASP A 27 -4.65 -6.12 23.63
CA ASP A 27 -3.83 -6.49 24.77
C ASP A 27 -3.09 -5.27 25.32
N THR A 28 -2.43 -4.52 24.43
CA THR A 28 -1.60 -3.36 24.81
C THR A 28 -2.45 -2.18 25.28
N CYS A 29 -3.59 -1.93 24.65
CA CYS A 29 -4.37 -0.71 24.90
C CYS A 29 -5.56 -0.89 25.85
N SER A 30 -5.82 -2.11 26.33
CA SER A 30 -6.90 -2.39 27.29
C SER A 30 -6.75 -1.54 28.57
N TYR A 31 -5.54 -1.45 29.10
CA TYR A 31 -5.21 -0.75 30.36
C TYR A 31 -4.83 0.73 30.18
N ILE A 32 -4.56 1.19 28.96
CA ILE A 32 -4.20 2.59 28.67
C ILE A 32 -5.42 3.49 28.89
N ARG A 33 -5.29 4.55 29.70
CA ARG A 33 -6.36 5.53 29.97
C ARG A 33 -6.42 6.68 28.96
N GLY A 34 -5.36 6.88 28.18
CA GLY A 34 -5.23 7.96 27.21
C GLY A 34 -5.96 7.73 25.88
N ARG A 35 -5.97 8.78 25.06
CA ARG A 35 -6.39 8.73 23.65
C ARG A 35 -5.36 7.95 22.84
N LEU A 36 -5.82 7.20 21.84
CA LEU A 36 -4.99 6.35 21.00
C LEU A 36 -4.89 6.92 19.58
N TYR A 37 -3.67 6.88 19.05
CA TYR A 37 -3.39 7.05 17.64
C TYR A 37 -2.82 5.72 17.15
N VAL A 38 -3.50 5.10 16.19
CA VAL A 38 -3.08 3.83 15.60
C VAL A 38 -2.52 4.14 14.22
N GLY A 39 -1.48 3.46 13.77
CA GLY A 39 -0.97 3.71 12.44
C GLY A 39 0.10 2.75 12.01
N GLY A 40 0.34 2.73 10.70
CA GLY A 40 1.41 1.95 10.13
C GLY A 40 1.69 2.39 8.70
N HIS A 41 2.84 1.94 8.20
CA HIS A 41 3.31 2.21 6.85
C HIS A 41 3.26 0.95 6.01
N SER A 42 2.99 1.09 4.70
CA SER A 42 2.90 -0.03 3.77
C SER A 42 1.86 -1.03 4.28
N LYS A 43 2.20 -2.32 4.36
CA LYS A 43 1.36 -3.34 4.99
C LYS A 43 0.84 -2.95 6.39
N GLY A 44 1.65 -2.26 7.20
CA GLY A 44 1.24 -1.78 8.52
C GLY A 44 0.07 -0.81 8.49
N GLY A 45 -0.13 -0.07 7.39
CA GLY A 45 -1.26 0.84 7.22
C GLY A 45 -2.60 0.10 7.10
N ASN A 46 -2.62 -1.00 6.34
CA ASN A 46 -3.76 -1.91 6.29
C ASN A 46 -4.01 -2.54 7.67
N LEU A 47 -2.98 -3.07 8.33
CA LEU A 47 -3.11 -3.66 9.67
C LEU A 47 -3.63 -2.65 10.71
N ALA A 48 -3.22 -1.39 10.61
CA ALA A 48 -3.70 -0.32 11.49
C ALA A 48 -5.21 -0.06 11.33
N ILE A 49 -5.70 0.02 10.09
CA ILE A 49 -7.15 0.15 9.84
C ILE A 49 -7.88 -1.11 10.30
N TYR A 50 -7.40 -2.29 9.92
CA TYR A 50 -8.07 -3.55 10.24
C TYR A 50 -8.21 -3.77 11.75
N SER A 51 -7.13 -3.53 12.49
CA SER A 51 -7.13 -3.64 13.94
C SER A 51 -8.07 -2.61 14.58
N ALA A 52 -8.13 -1.38 14.07
CA ALA A 52 -9.02 -0.35 14.59
C ALA A 52 -10.50 -0.68 14.38
N ILE A 53 -10.88 -1.21 13.21
CA ILE A 53 -12.28 -1.56 12.92
C ILE A 53 -12.73 -2.83 13.69
N ASN A 54 -11.82 -3.76 14.01
CA ASN A 54 -12.15 -5.02 14.69
C ASN A 54 -11.79 -5.06 16.19
N CYS A 55 -11.17 -4.02 16.76
CA CYS A 55 -10.82 -4.01 18.18
C CYS A 55 -12.04 -3.94 19.11
N ASN A 56 -11.83 -4.31 20.38
CA ASN A 56 -12.85 -4.29 21.40
C ASN A 56 -13.43 -2.89 21.59
N LYS A 57 -14.75 -2.78 21.85
CA LYS A 57 -15.46 -1.50 22.03
C LYS A 57 -14.76 -0.52 23.00
N ARG A 58 -14.15 -1.05 24.07
CA ARG A 58 -13.41 -0.23 25.05
C ARG A 58 -12.16 0.42 24.47
N VAL A 59 -11.44 -0.29 23.59
CA VAL A 59 -10.25 0.23 22.89
C VAL A 59 -10.67 1.17 21.77
N LYS A 60 -11.66 0.77 20.96
CA LYS A 60 -12.21 1.56 19.85
C LYS A 60 -12.61 2.98 20.28
N LYS A 61 -13.31 3.11 21.43
CA LYS A 61 -13.71 4.42 22.01
C LYS A 61 -12.56 5.39 22.33
N LYS A 62 -11.33 4.88 22.47
CA LYS A 62 -10.14 5.70 22.77
C LYS A 62 -9.44 6.19 21.50
N ILE A 63 -9.70 5.57 20.35
CA ILE A 63 -9.05 5.89 19.08
C ILE A 63 -9.48 7.30 18.63
N LYS A 64 -8.49 8.13 18.36
CA LYS A 64 -8.67 9.50 17.83
C LYS A 64 -8.31 9.63 16.37
N CYS A 65 -7.37 8.81 15.90
CA CYS A 65 -6.98 8.78 14.51
C CYS A 65 -6.36 7.43 14.19
N VAL A 66 -6.56 6.99 12.95
CA VAL A 66 -5.92 5.82 12.36
C VAL A 66 -5.16 6.28 11.13
N TYR A 67 -3.83 6.16 11.13
CA TYR A 67 -2.98 6.55 10.00
C TYR A 67 -2.69 5.35 9.11
N ASN A 68 -3.13 5.43 7.86
CA ASN A 68 -2.72 4.53 6.80
C ASN A 68 -1.67 5.25 5.93
N ASN A 69 -0.39 4.98 6.19
CA ASN A 69 0.70 5.63 5.47
C ASN A 69 1.10 4.75 4.27
N ASP A 70 0.54 5.07 3.11
CA ASP A 70 0.80 4.39 1.84
C ASP A 70 0.63 2.87 1.91
N GLY A 71 -0.39 2.43 2.66
CA GLY A 71 -0.77 1.03 2.78
C GLY A 71 -1.93 0.67 1.85
N PRO A 72 -1.99 -0.59 1.40
CA PRO A 72 -3.02 -1.05 0.48
C PRO A 72 -4.41 -0.97 1.11
N GLY A 73 -5.42 -0.80 0.27
CA GLY A 73 -6.83 -0.72 0.64
C GLY A 73 -7.40 -2.06 1.12
N PHE A 74 -8.72 -2.23 0.98
CA PHE A 74 -9.42 -3.45 1.39
C PHE A 74 -10.34 -3.96 0.29
N ASP A 75 -10.78 -5.21 0.43
CA ASP A 75 -11.89 -5.70 -0.38
C ASP A 75 -13.17 -4.87 -0.13
N ILE A 76 -14.00 -4.73 -1.18
CA ILE A 76 -15.22 -3.94 -1.14
C ILE A 76 -16.20 -4.39 -0.03
N SER A 77 -16.20 -5.66 0.34
CA SER A 77 -17.01 -6.18 1.44
C SER A 77 -16.61 -5.59 2.79
N VAL A 78 -15.31 -5.40 3.04
CA VAL A 78 -14.79 -4.76 4.25
C VAL A 78 -15.11 -3.27 4.23
N ILE A 79 -14.91 -2.59 3.09
CA ILE A 79 -15.20 -1.15 2.97
C ILE A 79 -16.69 -0.88 3.24
N LYS A 80 -17.58 -1.74 2.74
CA LYS A 80 -19.04 -1.61 2.94
C LYS A 80 -19.53 -2.07 4.32
N SER A 81 -18.67 -2.64 5.17
CA SER A 81 -19.04 -3.08 6.51
C SER A 81 -19.40 -1.91 7.43
N GLU A 82 -20.30 -2.14 8.39
CA GLU A 82 -20.64 -1.13 9.40
C GLU A 82 -19.42 -0.76 10.25
N GLU A 83 -18.55 -1.72 10.52
CA GLU A 83 -17.33 -1.53 11.29
C GLU A 83 -16.39 -0.52 10.62
N TYR A 84 -16.17 -0.66 9.31
CA TYR A 84 -15.34 0.25 8.53
C TYR A 84 -15.98 1.64 8.45
N GLN A 85 -17.25 1.70 8.07
CA GLN A 85 -17.99 2.96 7.94
C GLN A 85 -18.04 3.74 9.26
N SER A 86 -18.17 3.05 10.40
CA SER A 86 -18.14 3.69 11.72
C SER A 86 -16.79 4.32 12.08
N MET A 87 -15.70 3.82 11.50
CA MET A 87 -14.33 4.28 11.75
C MET A 87 -13.82 5.26 10.69
N LEU A 88 -14.47 5.34 9.53
CA LEU A 88 -14.08 6.18 8.40
C LEU A 88 -13.73 7.64 8.80
N PRO A 89 -14.50 8.34 9.67
CA PRO A 89 -14.15 9.70 10.07
C PRO A 89 -12.81 9.85 10.80
N TYR A 90 -12.28 8.75 11.37
CA TYR A 90 -11.02 8.70 12.12
C TYR A 90 -9.84 8.22 11.25
N ILE A 91 -10.09 7.69 10.06
CA ILE A 91 -9.05 7.19 9.18
C ILE A 91 -8.42 8.37 8.41
N ARG A 92 -7.09 8.37 8.33
CA ARG A 92 -6.30 9.32 7.53
C ARG A 92 -5.35 8.51 6.67
N SER A 93 -5.67 8.43 5.38
CA SER A 93 -4.83 7.78 4.38
C SER A 93 -3.89 8.81 3.77
N ILE A 94 -2.59 8.60 3.94
CA ILE A 94 -1.54 9.48 3.45
C ILE A 94 -0.75 8.74 2.38
N VAL A 95 -0.61 9.33 1.20
CA VAL A 95 0.08 8.71 0.06
C VAL A 95 1.01 9.70 -0.64
N PRO A 96 2.15 9.26 -1.18
CA PRO A 96 2.99 10.13 -2.01
C PRO A 96 2.33 10.44 -3.37
N GLU A 97 2.78 11.50 -4.04
CA GLU A 97 2.29 11.91 -5.36
C GLU A 97 2.35 10.79 -6.43
N ASN A 98 3.35 9.91 -6.32
CA ASN A 98 3.54 8.72 -7.13
C ASN A 98 3.35 7.44 -6.31
N SER A 99 2.22 7.32 -5.61
CA SER A 99 1.85 6.06 -4.98
C SER A 99 1.38 5.01 -6.01
N ILE A 100 1.92 3.81 -5.86
CA ILE A 100 1.35 2.58 -6.43
C ILE A 100 0.82 1.69 -5.31
N VAL A 101 1.55 1.57 -4.20
CA VAL A 101 1.22 0.67 -3.09
C VAL A 101 -0.07 1.09 -2.38
N GLY A 102 -0.20 2.35 -1.98
CA GLY A 102 -1.42 2.88 -1.39
C GLY A 102 -2.61 2.88 -2.35
N MET A 103 -2.36 2.76 -3.66
CA MET A 103 -3.39 2.64 -4.70
C MET A 103 -3.72 1.18 -5.04
N LEU A 104 -3.07 0.21 -4.39
CA LEU A 104 -3.48 -1.17 -4.51
C LEU A 104 -4.78 -1.34 -3.72
N LEU A 105 -5.87 -1.69 -4.42
CA LEU A 105 -7.21 -2.05 -3.93
C LEU A 105 -8.20 -0.89 -3.82
N GLU A 106 -9.46 -1.25 -3.56
CA GLU A 106 -10.52 -0.28 -3.31
C GLU A 106 -10.26 0.45 -2.00
N HIS A 107 -10.57 1.74 -2.01
CA HIS A 107 -10.22 2.67 -0.96
C HIS A 107 -11.08 3.93 -1.11
N ASP A 108 -11.47 4.58 -0.01
CA ASP A 108 -12.21 5.85 -0.10
C ASP A 108 -11.33 6.96 -0.70
N ASP A 109 -11.91 7.83 -1.53
CA ASP A 109 -11.20 8.78 -2.41
C ASP A 109 -10.47 9.94 -1.68
N ASP A 110 -10.58 10.04 -0.34
CA ASP A 110 -10.03 11.14 0.46
C ASP A 110 -8.57 10.88 0.92
N TYR A 111 -7.64 10.97 -0.03
CA TYR A 111 -6.20 10.94 0.24
C TYR A 111 -5.64 12.28 0.68
N ILE A 112 -4.78 12.24 1.69
CA ILE A 112 -3.78 13.28 1.92
C ILE A 112 -2.57 12.96 1.04
N ILE A 113 -2.39 13.72 -0.04
CA ILE A 113 -1.32 13.48 -1.00
C ILE A 113 -0.13 14.35 -0.62
N VAL A 114 1.03 13.74 -0.37
CA VAL A 114 2.23 14.42 0.12
C VAL A 114 3.35 14.44 -0.92
N LYS A 115 4.13 15.53 -0.92
CA LYS A 115 5.37 15.62 -1.70
C LYS A 115 6.43 14.73 -1.11
N SER A 116 7.32 14.24 -1.97
CA SER A 116 8.51 13.49 -1.57
C SER A 116 9.75 14.11 -2.19
N SER A 117 10.88 14.03 -1.48
CA SER A 117 12.22 14.31 -2.00
C SER A 117 12.74 13.24 -2.97
N GLN A 118 12.04 12.12 -3.08
CA GLN A 118 12.34 11.01 -3.96
C GLN A 118 11.43 10.99 -5.19
N THR A 119 11.73 10.12 -6.16
CA THR A 119 10.98 9.96 -7.41
C THR A 119 10.54 8.52 -7.62
N GLY A 120 9.41 8.31 -8.30
CA GLY A 120 8.91 6.95 -8.59
C GLY A 120 8.60 6.15 -7.32
N ILE A 121 8.93 4.85 -7.29
CA ILE A 121 8.66 3.98 -6.12
C ILE A 121 9.40 4.41 -4.86
N MET A 122 10.50 5.14 -5.02
CA MET A 122 11.29 5.61 -3.88
C MET A 122 10.51 6.58 -2.99
N GLN A 123 9.40 7.14 -3.50
CA GLN A 123 8.46 7.91 -2.69
C GLN A 123 7.67 7.07 -1.68
N HIS A 124 7.64 5.73 -1.83
CA HIS A 124 7.05 4.84 -0.83
C HIS A 124 7.78 4.93 0.50
N ASP A 125 9.07 5.29 0.53
CA ASP A 125 9.77 5.56 1.78
C ASP A 125 9.18 6.81 2.46
N ALA A 126 8.47 6.61 3.57
CA ALA A 126 7.83 7.69 4.31
C ALA A 126 8.83 8.73 4.84
N MET A 127 10.11 8.37 5.01
CA MET A 127 11.16 9.30 5.44
C MET A 127 11.53 10.31 4.34
N SER A 128 11.13 10.05 3.10
CA SER A 128 11.31 10.97 1.99
C SER A 128 10.23 12.05 1.93
N TRP A 129 9.13 11.91 2.67
CA TRP A 129 7.98 12.80 2.61
C TRP A 129 8.32 14.17 3.20
N GLN A 130 7.98 15.22 2.46
CA GLN A 130 8.37 16.57 2.80
C GLN A 130 7.44 17.14 3.86
N VAL A 131 8.04 17.82 4.83
CA VAL A 131 7.34 18.53 5.91
C VAL A 131 7.76 20.00 5.92
N SER A 132 6.86 20.87 6.37
CA SER A 132 7.10 22.28 6.61
C SER A 132 6.63 22.60 8.03
N GLY A 133 7.57 22.63 8.98
CA GLY A 133 7.24 22.75 10.40
C GLY A 133 6.46 21.52 10.90
N PRO A 134 5.27 21.67 11.51
CA PRO A 134 4.46 20.55 11.98
C PRO A 134 3.64 19.88 10.87
N ASP A 135 3.61 20.44 9.66
CA ASP A 135 2.68 20.04 8.60
C ASP A 135 3.38 19.27 7.46
N MET A 136 2.67 18.31 6.86
CA MET A 136 3.10 17.68 5.61
C MET A 136 2.93 18.65 4.44
N VAL A 137 3.89 18.68 3.52
CA VAL A 137 3.76 19.42 2.27
C VAL A 137 2.84 18.64 1.34
N THR A 138 1.61 19.11 1.17
CA THR A 138 0.57 18.41 0.40
C THR A 138 0.40 18.95 -1.02
N VAL A 139 -0.16 18.12 -1.90
CA VAL A 139 -0.64 18.52 -3.22
C VAL A 139 -2.08 18.09 -3.45
N ARG A 140 -2.75 18.73 -4.40
CA ARG A 140 -4.19 18.52 -4.63
C ARG A 140 -4.52 17.21 -5.35
N ARG A 141 -3.58 16.63 -6.11
CA ARG A 141 -3.85 15.49 -6.99
C ARG A 141 -2.61 14.62 -7.14
N LEU A 142 -2.85 13.31 -7.30
CA LEU A 142 -1.83 12.33 -7.70
C LEU A 142 -1.26 12.72 -9.07
N SER A 143 -0.08 12.22 -9.41
CA SER A 143 0.49 12.46 -10.76
C SER A 143 -0.42 11.88 -11.86
N ALA A 144 -0.36 12.45 -13.07
CA ALA A 144 -1.14 11.95 -14.21
C ALA A 144 -0.79 10.51 -14.60
N GLN A 145 0.42 10.05 -14.23
CA GLN A 145 0.86 8.68 -14.39
C GLN A 145 0.21 7.77 -13.36
N SER A 146 0.28 8.13 -12.06
CA SER A 146 -0.40 7.38 -10.98
C SER A 146 -1.90 7.25 -11.25
N ARG A 147 -2.59 8.32 -11.67
CA ARG A 147 -4.03 8.25 -12.04
C ARG A 147 -4.34 7.35 -13.24
N ARG A 148 -3.40 7.18 -14.18
CA ARG A 148 -3.59 6.27 -15.33
C ARG A 148 -3.39 4.82 -14.91
N LEU A 149 -2.37 4.56 -14.12
CA LEU A 149 -2.08 3.23 -13.57
C LEU A 149 -3.18 2.77 -12.64
N ASN A 150 -3.68 3.66 -11.77
CA ASN A 150 -4.77 3.33 -10.86
C ASN A 150 -6.00 2.86 -11.65
N ARG A 151 -6.41 3.60 -12.68
CA ARG A 151 -7.52 3.19 -13.56
C ARG A 151 -7.27 1.85 -14.26
N ALA A 152 -6.07 1.62 -14.77
CA ALA A 152 -5.71 0.34 -15.39
C ALA A 152 -5.75 -0.80 -14.36
N PHE A 153 -5.29 -0.54 -13.14
CA PHE A 153 -5.29 -1.51 -12.06
C PHE A 153 -6.68 -1.83 -11.54
N SER A 154 -7.53 -0.83 -11.25
CA SER A 154 -8.92 -1.03 -10.84
C SER A 154 -9.70 -1.80 -11.89
N SER A 155 -9.50 -1.50 -13.18
CA SER A 155 -10.12 -2.23 -14.29
C SER A 155 -9.64 -3.68 -14.34
N TRP A 156 -8.34 -3.92 -14.16
CA TRP A 156 -7.77 -5.25 -14.18
C TRP A 156 -8.24 -6.07 -12.97
N ILE A 157 -8.16 -5.53 -11.75
CA ILE A 157 -8.70 -6.14 -10.53
C ILE A 157 -10.14 -6.58 -10.79
N SER A 158 -10.98 -5.69 -11.30
CA SER A 158 -12.39 -5.98 -11.56
C SER A 158 -12.61 -7.13 -12.56
N SER A 159 -11.62 -7.42 -13.41
CA SER A 159 -11.69 -8.46 -14.45
C SER A 159 -11.10 -9.82 -14.05
N VAL A 160 -10.34 -9.90 -12.95
CA VAL A 160 -9.68 -11.14 -12.51
C VAL A 160 -10.25 -11.64 -11.18
N ASP A 161 -10.17 -12.96 -10.97
CA ASP A 161 -10.51 -13.59 -9.70
C ASP A 161 -9.49 -13.28 -8.59
N ASN A 162 -9.86 -13.60 -7.36
CA ASN A 162 -9.03 -13.31 -6.19
C ASN A 162 -7.67 -14.03 -6.24
N GLU A 163 -7.60 -15.22 -6.83
CA GLU A 163 -6.36 -16.00 -6.93
C GLU A 163 -5.33 -15.29 -7.81
N LYS A 164 -5.75 -14.77 -8.97
CA LYS A 164 -4.88 -14.02 -9.88
C LYS A 164 -4.48 -12.65 -9.33
N ARG A 165 -5.40 -11.94 -8.66
CA ARG A 165 -5.09 -10.68 -7.96
C ARG A 165 -3.97 -10.88 -6.94
N CYS A 166 -4.05 -11.99 -6.22
CA CYS A 166 -3.06 -12.39 -5.25
C CYS A 166 -1.69 -12.63 -5.86
N GLU A 167 -1.61 -13.48 -6.89
CA GLU A 167 -0.36 -13.80 -7.56
C GLU A 167 0.32 -12.53 -8.10
N PHE A 168 -0.49 -11.57 -8.59
CA PHE A 168 -0.01 -10.27 -9.03
C PHE A 168 0.57 -9.42 -7.91
N VAL A 169 -0.16 -9.23 -6.80
CA VAL A 169 0.28 -8.39 -5.67
C VAL A 169 1.52 -8.99 -5.01
N GLU A 170 1.55 -10.31 -4.80
CA GLU A 170 2.73 -11.03 -4.30
C GLU A 170 3.96 -10.80 -5.19
N THR A 171 3.78 -10.96 -6.50
CA THR A 171 4.85 -10.78 -7.46
C THR A 171 5.34 -9.33 -7.45
N LEU A 172 4.43 -8.35 -7.40
CA LEU A 172 4.77 -6.93 -7.36
C LEU A 172 5.60 -6.59 -6.10
N PHE A 173 5.14 -6.96 -4.91
CA PHE A 173 5.88 -6.69 -3.67
C PHE A 173 7.16 -7.50 -3.54
N GLY A 174 7.17 -8.75 -4.02
CA GLY A 174 8.37 -9.58 -4.07
C GLY A 174 9.45 -8.97 -4.97
N LEU A 175 9.05 -8.40 -6.10
CA LEU A 175 9.96 -7.69 -6.99
C LEU A 175 10.44 -6.36 -6.38
N ILE A 176 9.55 -5.56 -5.79
CA ILE A 176 9.94 -4.30 -5.11
C ILE A 176 10.91 -4.58 -3.95
N SER A 177 10.63 -5.59 -3.12
CA SER A 177 11.44 -5.92 -1.94
C SER A 177 12.80 -6.53 -2.30
N SER A 178 12.89 -7.27 -3.40
CA SER A 178 14.15 -7.87 -3.87
C SER A 178 15.02 -6.88 -4.66
N CYS A 179 14.41 -5.90 -5.32
CA CYS A 179 15.10 -4.75 -5.86
C CYS A 179 15.51 -3.81 -4.72
N GLY A 180 16.62 -4.12 -4.05
CA GLY A 180 17.22 -3.22 -3.06
C GLY A 180 17.59 -1.85 -3.64
N VAL A 181 16.63 -0.92 -3.62
CA VAL A 181 16.67 0.54 -3.37
C VAL A 181 17.70 1.42 -4.10
N LYS A 182 18.68 0.91 -4.85
CA LYS A 182 19.74 1.77 -5.40
C LYS A 182 19.79 1.97 -6.90
N ASN A 183 19.22 1.11 -7.76
CA ASN A 183 19.18 1.38 -9.21
C ASN A 183 18.07 0.56 -9.89
N LEU A 184 16.88 1.14 -10.03
CA LEU A 184 15.81 0.58 -10.88
C LEU A 184 15.96 0.98 -12.36
N SER A 185 16.95 1.81 -12.70
CA SER A 185 17.34 2.07 -14.09
C SER A 185 17.95 0.86 -14.80
N ASP A 186 18.25 -0.22 -14.08
CA ASP A 186 18.81 -1.48 -14.58
C ASP A 186 17.75 -2.60 -14.73
N ILE A 187 16.46 -2.26 -14.93
CA ILE A 187 15.44 -3.23 -15.37
C ILE A 187 15.67 -3.59 -16.86
N SER A 188 16.85 -4.12 -17.14
CA SER A 188 17.05 -5.10 -18.21
C SER A 188 16.68 -6.46 -17.61
N VAL A 189 15.96 -7.27 -18.37
CA VAL A 189 15.40 -8.58 -18.00
C VAL A 189 16.42 -9.55 -17.36
N ASP A 190 17.72 -9.26 -17.47
CA ASP A 190 18.83 -10.14 -17.09
C ASP A 190 19.50 -9.90 -15.73
N ARG A 191 19.07 -8.92 -14.91
CA ARG A 191 19.62 -8.76 -13.54
C ARG A 191 18.59 -8.63 -12.43
N PHE A 192 17.54 -9.43 -12.53
CA PHE A 192 16.75 -9.80 -11.37
C PHE A 192 17.61 -10.67 -10.42
N LYS A 193 18.21 -10.05 -9.40
CA LYS A 193 18.53 -10.77 -8.15
C LYS A 193 17.26 -10.97 -7.31
N SER A 194 16.12 -11.21 -7.97
CA SER A 194 14.96 -11.68 -7.26
C SER A 194 15.20 -13.14 -6.90
N THR A 195 14.73 -13.55 -5.73
CA THR A 195 14.78 -14.96 -5.34
C THR A 195 14.13 -15.80 -6.44
N ARG A 196 14.65 -17.01 -6.69
CA ARG A 196 14.16 -17.92 -7.75
C ARG A 196 12.63 -18.05 -7.74
N GLU A 197 12.05 -17.96 -6.55
CA GLU A 197 10.63 -17.96 -6.25
C GLU A 197 9.88 -16.81 -6.93
N VAL A 198 10.39 -15.57 -6.88
CA VAL A 198 9.75 -14.40 -7.49
C VAL A 198 9.84 -14.43 -9.01
N ILE A 199 10.94 -14.94 -9.57
CA ILE A 199 11.07 -15.16 -11.03
C ILE A 199 10.03 -16.19 -11.49
N LYS A 200 9.86 -17.27 -10.72
CA LYS A 200 8.88 -18.31 -11.01
C LYS A 200 7.44 -17.78 -10.93
N GLN A 201 7.11 -16.99 -9.91
CA GLN A 201 5.81 -16.32 -9.80
C GLN A 201 5.55 -15.39 -10.98
N TYR A 202 6.52 -14.55 -11.35
CA TYR A 202 6.39 -13.68 -12.53
C TYR A 202 6.16 -14.47 -13.83
N ALA A 203 6.84 -15.62 -13.99
CA ALA A 203 6.67 -16.46 -15.18
C ALA A 203 5.30 -17.16 -15.26
N ASN A 204 4.68 -17.43 -14.10
CA ASN A 204 3.37 -18.08 -14.01
C ASN A 204 2.21 -17.11 -14.30
N LEU A 205 2.42 -15.80 -14.12
CA LEU A 205 1.42 -14.78 -14.45
C LEU A 205 1.00 -14.85 -15.92
N ASP A 206 -0.30 -14.69 -16.16
CA ASP A 206 -0.84 -14.55 -17.51
C ASP A 206 -0.30 -13.28 -18.21
N LYS A 207 -0.54 -13.19 -19.52
CA LYS A 207 0.03 -12.12 -20.35
C LYS A 207 -0.44 -10.73 -19.92
N ASP A 208 -1.70 -10.59 -19.51
CA ASP A 208 -2.28 -9.30 -19.15
C ASP A 208 -1.73 -8.87 -17.78
N SER A 209 -1.66 -9.80 -16.83
CA SER A 209 -1.03 -9.61 -15.52
C SER A 209 0.45 -9.21 -15.64
N ARG A 210 1.24 -9.89 -16.49
CA ARG A 210 2.64 -9.50 -16.74
C ARG A 210 2.76 -8.12 -17.39
N THR A 211 1.86 -7.79 -18.31
CA THR A 211 1.86 -6.48 -18.99
C THR A 211 1.55 -5.36 -18.02
N LEU A 212 0.54 -5.54 -17.18
CA LEU A 212 0.17 -4.59 -16.15
C LEU A 212 1.29 -4.43 -15.11
N LEU A 213 1.87 -5.54 -14.64
CA LEU A 213 2.97 -5.53 -13.68
C LEU A 213 4.17 -4.79 -14.26
N ARG A 214 4.52 -5.07 -15.52
CA ARG A 214 5.59 -4.34 -16.23
C ARG A 214 5.26 -2.86 -16.37
N SER A 215 4.01 -2.49 -16.65
CA SER A 215 3.60 -1.08 -16.77
C SER A 215 3.72 -0.34 -15.44
N MET A 216 3.36 -1.00 -14.33
CA MET A 216 3.59 -0.48 -12.99
C MET A 216 5.08 -0.34 -12.73
N LEU A 217 5.89 -1.39 -12.90
CA LEU A 217 7.33 -1.31 -12.68
C LEU A 217 8.03 -0.24 -13.54
N LEU A 218 7.63 -0.06 -14.80
CA LEU A 218 8.17 1.01 -15.66
C LEU A 218 7.77 2.40 -15.19
N SER A 219 6.54 2.56 -14.72
CA SER A 219 6.12 3.84 -14.15
C SER A 219 6.87 4.21 -12.86
N LEU A 220 7.45 3.21 -12.17
CA LEU A 220 8.32 3.43 -11.03
C LEU A 220 9.69 3.99 -11.43
N THR A 221 10.10 3.88 -12.70
CA THR A 221 11.43 4.27 -13.19
C THR A 221 11.43 5.51 -14.08
N ASP A 222 10.31 5.83 -14.72
CA ASP A 222 10.22 6.85 -15.79
C ASP A 222 10.40 8.31 -15.31
N GLN A 223 10.59 8.55 -14.01
CA GLN A 223 10.98 9.87 -13.48
C GLN A 223 12.50 10.05 -13.25
N ILE A 224 13.29 8.97 -13.35
CA ILE A 224 14.75 9.05 -13.22
C ILE A 224 15.39 9.75 -14.45
N GLY A 225 14.74 9.66 -15.62
CA GLY A 225 15.25 10.25 -16.88
C GLY A 225 15.14 11.77 -16.98
N LYS A 226 14.09 12.39 -16.40
CA LYS A 226 13.88 13.85 -16.51
C LYS A 226 14.76 14.66 -15.56
N ALA A 227 15.05 14.14 -14.37
CA ALA A 227 15.93 14.81 -13.40
C ALA A 227 17.41 14.90 -13.85
N ARG A 228 17.79 14.16 -14.90
CA ARG A 228 19.17 14.13 -15.43
C ARG A 228 19.39 15.08 -16.61
N LEU A 229 18.33 15.62 -17.20
CA LEU A 229 18.38 16.54 -18.34
C LEU A 229 18.23 18.02 -17.94
N GLU A 230 17.95 18.30 -16.66
CA GLU A 230 17.84 19.67 -16.10
C GLU A 230 19.03 20.05 -15.19
N LYS A 231 20.20 19.42 -15.36
CA LYS A 231 21.46 19.85 -14.76
C LYS A 231 22.45 20.33 -15.81
#